data_AF-A0A5C4RT23-F1
#
_entry.id   AF-A0A5C4RT23-F1
#
_cell.length_a   1.000
_cell.length_b   1.000
_cell.length_c   1.000
_cell.angle_alpha   90.00
_cell.angle_beta   90.00
_cell.angle_gamma   90.00
#
_symmetry.space_group_name_H-M   'P 1'
#
loop_
_entity.id
_entity.type
_entity.pdbx_description
1 polymer ?
#
loop_
_entity_poly.entity_id
_entity_poly.type
_entity_poly.pdbx_seq_one_letter_code
_entity_poly.pdbx_strand_id
1 'polypeptide(L)' 'MSDCSIAEKLGRRVRALRLDRGYSQEAFAEMADLHRTYIGMVKRDEKNITVRNAEKIANDLNVSLSDILVFCLS' A
#
# COMPACT_ATOMS: atom_id res chain seq x y z
N MET A 1 -16.17 -17.43 -4.80
CA MET A 1 -15.29 -16.24 -4.82
C MET A 1 -14.15 -16.57 -3.89
N SER A 2 -12.91 -16.59 -4.39
CA SER A 2 -11.75 -16.96 -3.58
C SER A 2 -11.55 -15.93 -2.47
N ASP A 3 -11.34 -16.38 -1.23
CA ASP A 3 -10.96 -15.51 -0.13
C ASP A 3 -9.65 -14.80 -0.48
N CYS A 4 -9.71 -13.46 -0.52
CA CYS A 4 -8.59 -12.60 -0.82
C CYS A 4 -7.67 -12.50 0.42
N SER A 5 -6.36 -12.68 0.23
CA SER A 5 -5.38 -12.70 1.32
C SER A 5 -5.32 -11.34 2.05
N ILE A 6 -4.83 -11.31 3.29
CA ILE A 6 -4.60 -10.04 4.01
C ILE A 6 -3.62 -9.16 3.24
N ALA A 7 -2.58 -9.75 2.65
CA ALA A 7 -1.59 -9.03 1.87
C ALA A 7 -2.21 -8.41 0.59
N GLU A 8 -3.11 -9.12 -0.08
CA GLU A 8 -3.87 -8.57 -1.21
C GLU A 8 -4.78 -7.40 -0.81
N LYS A 9 -5.51 -7.53 0.31
CA LYS A 9 -6.39 -6.46 0.84
C LYS A 9 -5.57 -5.20 1.17
N LEU A 10 -4.40 -5.39 1.78
CA LEU A 10 -3.49 -4.31 2.12
C LEU A 10 -2.89 -3.64 0.86
N GLY A 11 -2.45 -4.42 -0.12
CA GLY A 11 -1.97 -3.91 -1.40
C GLY A 11 -3.03 -3.09 -2.15
N ARG A 12 -4.29 -3.55 -2.14
CA ARG A 12 -5.44 -2.81 -2.69
C ARG A 12 -5.69 -1.50 -1.96
N ARG A 13 -5.61 -1.51 -0.62
CA ARG A 13 -5.84 -0.31 0.20
C ARG A 13 -4.76 0.75 -0.02
N VAL A 14 -3.48 0.36 -0.01
CA VAL A 14 -2.36 1.25 -0.33
C VAL A 14 -2.52 1.83 -1.75
N ARG A 15 -2.95 1.01 -2.72
CA ARG A 15 -3.23 1.50 -4.08
C ARG A 15 -4.34 2.55 -4.09
N ALA A 16 -5.44 2.33 -3.38
CA ALA A 16 -6.56 3.25 -3.32
C ALA A 16 -6.14 4.61 -2.71
N LEU A 17 -5.47 4.58 -1.56
CA LEU A 17 -4.96 5.79 -0.88
C LEU A 17 -3.97 6.56 -1.76
N ARG A 18 -3.08 5.85 -2.46
CA ARG A 18 -2.13 6.48 -3.40
C ARG A 18 -2.83 7.19 -4.55
N LEU A 19 -3.88 6.58 -5.11
CA LEU A 19 -4.64 7.17 -6.22
C LEU A 19 -5.48 8.37 -5.76
N ASP A 20 -6.05 8.30 -4.55
CA ASP A 20 -6.80 9.40 -3.93
C ASP A 20 -5.92 10.65 -3.74
N ARG A 21 -4.62 10.45 -3.50
CA ARG A 21 -3.62 11.53 -3.44
C ARG A 21 -3.05 11.95 -4.78
N GLY A 22 -3.54 11.40 -5.89
CA GLY A 22 -3.11 11.77 -7.25
C GLY A 22 -1.69 11.31 -7.62
N TYR A 23 -1.07 10.43 -6.84
CA TYR A 23 0.28 9.98 -7.14
C TYR A 23 0.32 8.92 -8.24
N SER A 24 1.26 9.07 -9.18
CA SER A 24 1.65 7.97 -10.08
C SER A 24 2.40 6.88 -9.30
N GLN A 25 2.76 5.78 -9.97
CA GLN A 25 3.56 4.74 -9.30
C GLN A 25 5.01 5.18 -9.13
N GLU A 26 5.61 5.86 -10.11
CA GLU A 26 6.96 6.41 -9.97
C GLU A 26 7.01 7.52 -8.93
N ALA A 27 6.06 8.47 -8.98
CA ALA A 27 6.03 9.59 -8.04
C ALA A 27 5.90 9.10 -6.59
N PHE A 28 5.08 8.07 -6.36
CA PHE A 28 4.95 7.47 -5.04
C PHE A 28 6.20 6.69 -4.61
N ALA A 29 6.89 6.01 -5.53
CA ALA A 29 8.12 5.28 -5.24
C ALA A 29 9.28 6.22 -4.86
N GLU A 30 9.39 7.32 -5.59
CA GLU A 30 10.36 8.38 -5.32
C GLU A 30 10.06 9.07 -3.98
N MET A 31 8.80 9.45 -3.74
CA MET A 31 8.38 10.09 -2.50
C MET A 31 8.58 9.19 -1.28
N ALA A 32 8.20 7.91 -1.37
CA ALA A 32 8.28 6.99 -0.25
C ALA A 32 9.70 6.48 0.02
N ASP A 33 10.69 6.87 -0.81
CA ASP A 33 12.04 6.31 -0.78
C ASP A 33 11.98 4.76 -0.69
N LEU A 34 11.09 4.20 -1.52
CA LEU A 34 10.87 2.77 -1.65
C LEU A 34 11.29 2.40 -3.06
N HIS A 35 12.15 1.38 -3.19
CA HIS A 35 12.56 0.93 -4.51
C HIS A 35 11.33 0.64 -5.38
N ARG A 36 11.26 1.17 -6.60
CA ARG A 36 10.11 1.05 -7.54
C ARG A 36 9.50 -0.36 -7.62
N THR A 37 10.33 -1.38 -7.47
CA THR A 37 9.94 -2.80 -7.45
C THR A 37 9.09 -3.15 -6.24
N TYR A 38 9.34 -2.53 -5.08
CA TYR A 38 8.59 -2.73 -3.85
C TYR A 38 7.11 -2.36 -4.01
N ILE A 39 6.80 -1.20 -4.60
CA ILE A 39 5.40 -0.82 -4.87
C ILE A 39 4.75 -1.74 -5.92
N GLY A 40 5.53 -2.21 -6.89
CA GLY A 40 5.07 -3.24 -7.84
C GLY A 40 4.76 -4.58 -7.15
N MET A 41 5.60 -4.98 -6.18
CA MET A 41 5.48 -6.24 -5.42
C MET A 41 4.33 -6.21 -4.41
N VAL A 42 4.12 -5.06 -3.74
CA VAL A 42 2.96 -4.81 -2.88
C VAL A 42 1.65 -4.95 -3.64
N LYS A 43 1.63 -4.56 -4.92
CA LYS A 43 0.44 -4.67 -5.77
C LYS A 43 0.17 -6.07 -6.31
N ARG A 44 1.17 -6.97 -6.31
CA ARG A 44 1.10 -8.32 -6.92
C ARG A 44 1.08 -9.46 -5.92
N ASP A 45 0.89 -9.19 -4.62
CA ASP A 45 0.91 -10.20 -3.55
C ASP A 45 2.28 -10.91 -3.40
N GLU A 46 3.35 -10.33 -3.93
CA GLU A 46 4.68 -10.96 -4.00
C GLU A 46 5.53 -10.71 -2.73
N LYS A 47 5.13 -9.79 -1.85
CA LYS A 47 5.80 -9.54 -0.56
C LYS A 47 4.86 -9.16 0.56
N ASN A 48 5.07 -9.78 1.72
CA ASN A 48 4.49 -9.36 3.00
C ASN A 48 5.05 -7.97 3.38
N ILE A 49 4.17 -6.97 3.49
CA ILE A 49 4.57 -5.65 3.99
C ILE A 49 4.81 -5.77 5.49
N THR A 50 6.00 -5.37 5.94
CA THR A 50 6.27 -5.24 7.37
C THR A 50 5.48 -4.05 7.94
N VAL A 51 5.09 -4.11 9.21
CA VAL A 51 4.39 -3.00 9.87
C VAL A 51 5.19 -1.69 9.76
N ARG A 52 6.52 -1.75 9.82
CA ARG A 52 7.41 -0.59 9.64
C ARG A 52 7.28 0.06 8.26
N ASN A 53 7.13 -0.73 7.20
CA ASN A 53 6.95 -0.19 5.86
C ASN A 53 5.53 0.32 5.65
N ALA A 54 4.53 -0.29 6.29
CA ALA A 54 3.17 0.25 6.31
C ALA A 54 3.14 1.61 7.01
N GLU A 55 3.82 1.76 8.15
CA GLU A 55 3.97 3.05 8.85
C GLU A 55 4.64 4.11 7.97
N LYS A 56 5.76 3.75 7.29
CA LYS A 56 6.43 4.65 6.34
C LYS A 56 5.45 5.11 5.24
N ILE A 57 4.77 4.16 4.59
CA ILE A 57 3.77 4.44 3.55
C ILE A 57 2.64 5.34 4.10
N ALA A 58 2.18 5.14 5.32
CA ALA A 58 1.14 5.96 5.94
C ALA A 58 1.61 7.41 6.11
N ASN A 59 2.82 7.60 6.62
CA ASN A 59 3.43 8.91 6.79
C ASN A 59 3.63 9.61 5.45
N ASP A 60 4.14 8.91 4.44
CA ASP A 60 4.39 9.47 3.11
C ASP A 60 3.06 9.83 2.42
N LEU A 61 2.02 9.03 2.63
CA LEU A 61 0.66 9.34 2.19
C LEU A 61 -0.07 10.31 3.13
N ASN A 62 0.54 10.82 4.20
CA ASN A 62 -0.09 11.68 5.21
C ASN A 62 -1.47 11.16 5.66
N VAL A 63 -1.52 9.89 6.06
CA VAL A 63 -2.69 9.18 6.61
C VAL A 63 -2.28 8.43 7.89
N SER A 64 -3.26 7.94 8.64
CA SER A 64 -2.97 7.09 9.79
C SER A 64 -2.59 5.67 9.35
N LEU A 65 -1.82 4.94 10.17
CA LEU A 65 -1.56 3.52 9.93
C LEU A 65 -2.87 2.70 9.89
N SER A 66 -3.86 3.08 10.71
CA SER A 66 -5.20 2.48 10.65
C SER A 66 -5.86 2.62 9.28
N ASP A 67 -5.64 3.73 8.57
CA ASP A 67 -6.20 3.89 7.23
C ASP A 67 -5.64 2.85 6.25
N ILE A 68 -4.42 2.36 6.46
CA ILE A 68 -3.84 1.27 5.66
C ILE A 68 -4.44 -0.08 6.05
N LEU A 69 -4.73 -0.30 7.33
CA LEU A 69 -5.18 -1.59 7.88
C LEU A 69 -6.70 -1.81 7.82
N VAL A 70 -7.48 -0.74 7.60
CA VAL A 70 -8.93 -0.84 7.44
C VAL A 70 -9.26 -1.21 5.99
N PHE A 71 -9.80 -2.41 5.81
CA PHE A 71 -10.34 -2.90 4.54
C PHE A 71 -11.81 -3.25 4.74
N CYS A 72 -12.65 -2.97 3.74
CA CYS A 72 -14.05 -3.39 3.77
C CYS A 72 -14.11 -4.93 3.72
N LEU A 73 -14.79 -5.54 4.69
CA LEU A 73 -15.10 -6.97 4.68
C LEU A 73 -16.26 -7.17 3.71
N SER A 74 -15.94 -7.34 2.42
CA SER A 74 -16.88 -7.81 1.39
C SER A 74 -16.75 -9.30 1.23
#